data_AF-A0A1G6DLN2-F1
#
_entry.id   AF-A0A1G6DLN2-F1
#
_cell.length_a   1.000
_cell.length_b   1.000
_cell.length_c   1.000
_cell.angle_alpha   90.00
_cell.angle_beta   90.00
_cell.angle_gamma   90.00
#
_symmetry.space_group_name_H-M   'P 1'
#
loop_
_entity.id
_entity.type
_entity.pdbx_description
1 polymer ?
#
loop_
_entity_poly.entity_id
_entity_poly.type
_entity_poly.pdbx_seq_one_letter_code
_entity_poly.pdbx_strand_id
1 'polypeptide(L)'
;MDRERFSAACNAVIGKEKKRNGIGTLGEKTLHAVLKEYFEPHKENQEIKVGSYVADIVGENGVIEIQTRQFNKLLKKLECFLDYCNVTVVYPIPQVKYLSWIDTDTGEVTSRRKSPKRGSIYDAAAELYRIKYTLDNPRMCLCLCLLEVEETRYLNGWSRDKKRGSSRCDRVPTSLNEEIYLRCPDDYRIFIPEGLDAEFTSTAFSKAARIRLRTAQTILNLLSYLEIVEKTGRESRSIVYRIKDKT
;
A
#
# COMPACT_ATOMS: atom_id res chain seq x y z
N MET A 1 7.30 -1.79 -15.29
CA MET A 1 8.21 -1.45 -14.19
C MET A 1 9.56 -1.02 -14.72
N ASP A 2 9.94 0.21 -14.43
CA ASP A 2 11.21 0.80 -14.85
C ASP A 2 12.12 0.99 -13.62
N ARG A 3 13.07 0.07 -13.44
CA ARG A 3 13.98 0.09 -12.27
C ARG A 3 15.00 1.21 -12.35
N GLU A 4 15.38 1.64 -13.54
CA GLU A 4 16.37 2.71 -13.73
C GLU A 4 15.74 4.06 -13.37
N ARG A 5 14.53 4.31 -13.85
CA ARG A 5 13.74 5.49 -13.46
C ARG A 5 13.47 5.53 -11.95
N PHE A 6 13.18 4.39 -11.34
CA PHE A 6 13.01 4.31 -9.88
C PHE A 6 14.30 4.66 -9.13
N SER A 7 15.44 4.13 -9.58
CA SER A 7 16.75 4.46 -9.00
C SER A 7 17.09 5.95 -9.16
N ALA A 8 16.80 6.52 -10.33
CA ALA A 8 16.96 7.95 -10.58
C ALA A 8 16.09 8.79 -9.65
N ALA A 9 14.83 8.39 -9.42
CA ALA A 9 13.91 9.06 -8.50
C ALA A 9 14.42 9.01 -7.05
N CYS A 10 14.92 7.86 -6.59
CA CYS A 10 15.56 7.75 -5.28
C CYS A 10 16.74 8.72 -5.14
N ASN A 11 17.64 8.75 -6.13
CA ASN A 11 18.81 9.63 -6.10
C ASN A 11 18.42 11.11 -6.12
N ALA A 12 17.43 11.48 -6.94
CA ALA A 12 16.95 12.85 -7.06
C ALA A 12 16.36 13.38 -5.76
N VAL A 13 15.55 12.58 -5.06
CA VAL A 13 14.89 12.99 -3.81
C VAL A 13 15.87 12.94 -2.64
N ILE A 14 16.56 11.82 -2.43
CA ILE A 14 17.50 11.64 -1.31
C ILE A 14 18.67 12.62 -1.41
N GLY A 15 19.18 12.87 -2.62
CA GLY A 15 20.24 13.85 -2.86
C GLY A 15 19.82 15.29 -2.54
N LYS A 16 18.57 15.66 -2.82
CA LYS A 16 17.99 16.98 -2.47
C LYS A 16 17.74 17.12 -0.97
N GLU A 17 17.27 16.07 -0.31
CA GLU A 17 16.97 16.10 1.14
C GLU A 17 18.24 16.19 1.98
N LYS A 18 19.31 15.45 1.63
CA LYS A 18 20.62 15.56 2.28
C LYS A 18 21.21 16.97 2.20
N LYS A 19 20.87 17.76 1.16
CA LYS A 19 21.30 19.16 1.02
C LYS A 19 20.44 20.14 1.82
N ARG A 20 19.19 19.79 2.14
CA ARG A 20 18.23 20.70 2.77
C ARG A 20 18.23 20.60 4.30
N ASN A 21 18.39 19.40 4.87
CA ASN A 21 18.24 19.19 6.31
C ASN A 21 19.34 18.31 6.91
N GLY A 22 19.81 18.68 8.11
CA GLY A 22 20.54 17.76 9.00
C GLY A 22 19.66 16.57 9.41
N ILE A 23 20.31 15.46 9.78
CA ILE A 23 19.67 14.17 10.12
C ILE A 23 18.55 14.39 11.14
N GLY A 24 17.27 14.18 10.76
CA GLY A 24 16.16 14.13 11.73
C GLY A 24 14.81 14.77 11.39
N THR A 25 14.55 15.29 10.19
CA THR A 25 13.27 15.96 9.84
C THR A 25 12.45 15.26 8.74
N LEU A 26 12.82 14.04 8.36
CA LEU A 26 12.19 13.33 7.26
C LEU A 26 11.14 12.35 7.82
N GLY A 27 9.86 12.69 7.64
CA GLY A 27 8.71 11.86 8.02
C GLY A 27 8.38 10.80 6.96
N GLU A 28 7.13 10.32 6.88
CA GLU A 28 6.63 9.48 5.75
C GLU A 28 6.73 10.16 4.35
N LYS A 29 7.32 11.35 4.28
CA LYS A 29 7.46 12.20 3.09
C LYS A 29 8.44 11.64 2.07
N THR A 30 9.53 11.00 2.48
CA THR A 30 10.57 10.53 1.54
C THR A 30 10.03 9.47 0.58
N LEU A 31 9.34 8.45 1.10
CA LEU A 31 8.67 7.44 0.29
C LEU A 31 7.65 8.06 -0.68
N HIS A 32 6.82 8.98 -0.19
CA HIS A 32 5.80 9.64 -1.01
C HIS A 32 6.44 10.49 -2.12
N ALA A 33 7.48 11.25 -1.79
CA ALA A 33 8.21 12.08 -2.75
C ALA A 33 8.95 11.26 -3.81
N VAL A 34 9.61 10.16 -3.43
CA VAL A 34 10.26 9.24 -4.39
C VAL A 34 9.24 8.64 -5.34
N LEU A 35 8.09 8.18 -4.83
CA LEU A 35 7.06 7.64 -5.70
C LEU A 35 6.45 8.70 -6.60
N LYS A 36 6.26 9.94 -6.12
CA LYS A 36 5.81 11.04 -6.98
C LYS A 36 6.80 11.28 -8.12
N GLU A 37 8.09 11.42 -7.81
CA GLU A 37 9.15 11.57 -8.80
C GLU A 37 9.22 10.38 -9.78
N TYR A 38 9.05 9.16 -9.27
CA TYR A 38 9.05 7.96 -10.11
C TYR A 38 7.85 7.94 -11.06
N PHE A 39 6.62 8.17 -10.59
CA PHE A 39 5.43 8.15 -11.44
C PHE A 39 5.33 9.35 -12.38
N GLU A 40 5.88 10.51 -11.99
CA GLU A 40 5.86 11.74 -12.78
C GLU A 40 7.09 12.62 -12.46
N PRO A 41 8.16 12.64 -13.26
CA PRO A 41 9.32 13.49 -13.00
C PRO A 41 9.05 14.98 -13.25
N HIS A 42 8.04 15.32 -14.07
CA HIS A 42 7.70 16.71 -14.39
C HIS A 42 6.98 17.38 -13.20
N LYS A 43 7.62 18.39 -12.61
CA LYS A 43 7.14 19.01 -11.36
C LYS A 43 5.90 19.86 -11.53
N GLU A 44 5.68 20.37 -12.73
CA GLU A 44 4.48 21.06 -13.16
C GLU A 44 3.22 20.18 -13.13
N ASN A 45 3.37 18.86 -13.04
CA ASN A 45 2.28 17.89 -12.97
C ASN A 45 2.05 17.35 -11.55
N GLN A 46 2.83 17.77 -10.56
CA GLN A 46 2.72 17.31 -9.17
C GLN A 46 1.99 18.32 -8.29
N GLU A 47 1.24 17.83 -7.29
CA GLU A 47 0.55 18.67 -6.29
C GLU A 47 -0.43 19.70 -6.92
N ILE A 48 -1.20 19.26 -7.91
CA ILE A 48 -2.08 20.12 -8.69
C ILE A 48 -3.45 20.24 -8.05
N LYS A 49 -3.95 21.47 -7.93
CA LYS A 49 -5.30 21.74 -7.43
C LYS A 49 -6.34 21.34 -8.47
N VAL A 50 -7.22 20.40 -8.11
CA VAL A 50 -8.35 19.93 -8.91
C VAL A 50 -9.62 20.12 -8.08
N GLY A 51 -10.41 21.13 -8.43
CA GLY A 51 -11.57 21.55 -7.64
C GLY A 51 -11.18 21.97 -6.22
N SER A 52 -11.73 21.29 -5.21
CA SER A 52 -11.46 21.51 -3.79
C SER A 52 -10.29 20.69 -3.23
N TYR A 53 -9.70 19.79 -4.03
CA TYR A 53 -8.64 18.89 -3.61
C TYR A 53 -7.30 19.22 -4.31
N VAL A 54 -6.21 18.74 -3.73
CA VAL A 54 -4.87 18.78 -4.35
C VAL A 54 -4.49 17.36 -4.72
N ALA A 55 -4.42 17.06 -6.02
CA ALA A 55 -4.00 15.78 -6.56
C ALA A 55 -2.48 15.59 -6.44
N ASP A 56 -2.01 14.39 -6.11
CA ASP A 56 -0.56 14.15 -6.01
C ASP A 56 0.13 14.30 -7.37
N ILE A 57 -0.49 13.74 -8.41
CA ILE A 57 -0.06 13.84 -9.81
C ILE A 57 -1.29 14.00 -10.71
N VAL A 58 -1.19 14.91 -11.69
CA VAL A 58 -2.13 15.02 -12.82
C VAL A 58 -1.34 14.81 -14.10
N GLY A 59 -1.63 13.72 -14.81
CA GLY A 59 -1.01 13.40 -16.09
C GLY A 59 -2.04 13.19 -17.19
N GLU A 60 -1.56 12.87 -18.39
CA GLU A 60 -2.41 12.65 -19.57
C GLU A 60 -3.44 11.52 -19.36
N ASN A 61 -3.09 10.52 -18.55
CA ASN A 61 -3.93 9.36 -18.27
C ASN A 61 -4.86 9.52 -17.05
N GLY A 62 -4.92 10.72 -16.46
CA GLY A 62 -5.75 11.03 -15.30
C GLY A 62 -4.94 11.37 -14.05
N VAL A 63 -5.54 11.11 -12.88
CA VAL A 63 -4.97 11.45 -11.57
C VAL A 63 -4.29 10.24 -10.94
N ILE A 64 -3.14 10.46 -10.30
CA ILE A 64 -2.51 9.45 -9.43
C ILE A 64 -2.49 9.98 -7.99
N GLU A 65 -2.89 9.13 -7.05
CA GLU A 65 -2.89 9.38 -5.61
C GLU A 65 -1.99 8.37 -4.91
N ILE A 66 -0.92 8.82 -4.27
CA ILE A 66 -0.01 7.95 -3.53
C ILE A 66 -0.43 7.98 -2.06
N GLN A 67 -0.94 6.86 -1.55
CA GLN A 67 -1.41 6.78 -0.17
C GLN A 67 -0.74 5.64 0.59
N THR A 68 -0.30 5.91 1.81
CA THR A 68 0.37 4.91 2.66
C THR A 68 -0.53 4.37 3.77
N ARG A 69 -1.65 5.05 4.06
CA ARG A 69 -2.66 4.69 5.07
C ARG A 69 -3.89 5.59 4.95
N GLN A 70 -4.93 5.29 5.74
CA GLN A 70 -6.12 6.14 5.92
C GLN A 70 -6.92 6.38 4.64
N PHE A 71 -7.15 5.33 3.85
CA PHE A 71 -7.93 5.40 2.61
C PHE A 71 -9.35 5.93 2.81
N ASN A 72 -9.90 5.80 4.03
CA ASN A 72 -11.17 6.43 4.39
C ASN A 72 -11.16 7.97 4.26
N LYS A 73 -10.00 8.62 4.37
CA LYS A 73 -9.86 10.06 4.10
C LYS A 73 -9.73 10.38 2.63
N LEU A 74 -9.26 9.43 1.83
CA LEU A 74 -9.15 9.54 0.37
C LEU A 74 -10.51 9.42 -0.31
N LEU A 75 -11.44 8.69 0.29
CA LEU A 75 -12.78 8.44 -0.21
C LEU A 75 -13.44 9.62 -0.93
N LYS A 76 -13.69 10.74 -0.23
CA LYS A 76 -14.44 11.88 -0.81
C LYS A 76 -13.72 12.47 -2.04
N LYS A 77 -12.39 12.39 -2.02
CA LYS A 77 -11.55 12.82 -3.13
C LYS A 77 -11.64 11.85 -4.31
N LEU A 78 -11.71 10.53 -4.07
CA LEU A 78 -11.97 9.54 -5.12
C LEU A 78 -13.35 9.73 -5.74
N GLU A 79 -14.40 9.90 -4.94
CA GLU A 79 -15.76 10.17 -5.44
C GLU A 79 -15.76 11.37 -6.38
N CYS A 80 -15.10 12.46 -6.00
CA CYS A 80 -14.99 13.64 -6.85
C CYS A 80 -14.20 13.39 -8.15
N PHE A 81 -13.10 12.64 -8.11
CA PHE A 81 -12.24 12.47 -9.29
C PHE A 81 -12.77 11.42 -10.27
N LEU A 82 -13.32 10.32 -9.76
CA LEU A 82 -13.84 9.22 -10.57
C LEU A 82 -15.04 9.65 -11.44
N ASP A 83 -15.74 10.71 -11.07
CA ASP A 83 -16.82 11.30 -11.88
C ASP A 83 -16.30 11.91 -13.20
N TYR A 84 -15.03 12.33 -13.27
CA TYR A 84 -14.51 13.10 -14.42
C TYR A 84 -13.27 12.50 -15.08
N CYS A 85 -12.49 11.66 -14.39
CA CYS A 85 -11.24 11.14 -14.91
C CYS A 85 -10.87 9.78 -14.33
N ASN A 86 -9.88 9.13 -14.96
CA ASN A 86 -9.26 7.93 -14.42
C ASN A 86 -8.45 8.30 -13.17
N VAL A 87 -8.52 7.45 -12.15
CA VAL A 87 -7.78 7.62 -10.90
C VAL A 87 -6.99 6.37 -10.61
N THR A 88 -5.68 6.52 -10.43
CA THR A 88 -4.81 5.44 -9.94
C THR A 88 -4.43 5.71 -8.49
N VAL A 89 -4.85 4.84 -7.57
CA VAL A 89 -4.37 4.85 -6.19
C VAL A 89 -3.14 3.96 -6.10
N VAL A 90 -1.98 4.56 -5.87
CA VAL A 90 -0.73 3.86 -5.61
C VAL A 90 -0.63 3.57 -4.11
N TYR A 91 -0.55 2.28 -3.76
CA TYR A 91 -0.38 1.81 -2.40
C TYR A 91 1.00 1.16 -2.21
N PRO A 92 1.93 1.82 -1.52
CA PRO A 92 3.26 1.27 -1.28
C PRO A 92 3.26 0.19 -0.19
N ILE A 93 3.77 -1.00 -0.51
CA ILE A 93 3.89 -2.13 0.40
C ILE A 93 5.38 -2.42 0.66
N PRO A 94 5.88 -2.20 1.90
CA PRO A 94 7.21 -2.65 2.32
C PRO A 94 7.34 -4.18 2.32
N GLN A 95 7.63 -4.77 1.16
CA GLN A 95 7.79 -6.21 1.00
C GLN A 95 9.05 -6.69 1.73
N VAL A 96 10.16 -5.98 1.53
CA VAL A 96 11.41 -6.18 2.27
C VAL A 96 11.70 -4.92 3.08
N LYS A 97 12.02 -5.08 4.35
CA LYS A 97 12.24 -3.94 5.25
C LYS A 97 13.50 -4.12 6.06
N TYR A 98 14.36 -3.10 6.03
CA TYR A 98 15.49 -2.95 6.94
C TYR A 98 15.15 -1.91 8.01
N LEU A 99 15.64 -2.13 9.23
CA LEU A 99 15.33 -1.31 10.39
C LEU A 99 16.62 -0.78 11.01
N SER A 100 16.59 0.51 11.36
CA SER A 100 17.57 1.17 12.22
C SER A 100 16.83 1.97 13.29
N TRP A 101 17.47 2.16 14.44
CA TRP A 101 16.89 2.86 15.59
C TRP A 101 17.75 4.05 15.96
N ILE A 102 17.11 5.19 16.21
CA ILE A 102 17.74 6.41 16.72
C ILE A 102 17.42 6.51 18.20
N ASP A 103 18.44 6.55 19.05
CA ASP A 103 18.28 6.96 20.45
C ASP A 103 17.96 8.46 20.49
N THR A 104 16.84 8.83 21.11
CA THR A 104 16.38 10.23 21.13
C THR A 104 17.21 11.12 22.05
N ASP A 105 17.94 10.51 22.99
CA ASP A 105 18.70 11.21 24.02
C ASP A 105 20.14 11.44 23.54
N THR A 106 20.75 10.45 22.87
CA THR A 106 22.15 10.52 22.39
C THR A 106 22.28 10.81 20.90
N GLY A 107 21.23 10.58 20.11
CA GLY A 107 21.29 10.66 18.65
C GLY A 107 21.99 9.48 17.97
N GLU A 108 22.45 8.48 18.73
CA GLU A 108 23.12 7.31 18.19
C GLU A 108 22.17 6.45 17.34
N VAL A 109 22.70 5.94 16.23
CA VAL A 109 21.94 5.11 15.28
C VAL A 109 22.44 3.68 15.32
N THR A 110 21.55 2.72 15.61
CA THR A 110 21.90 1.30 15.57
C THR A 110 22.21 0.85 14.15
N SER A 111 23.02 -0.21 14.01
CA SER A 111 23.28 -0.84 12.72
C SER A 111 22.00 -1.33 12.03
N ARG A 112 22.02 -1.24 10.69
CA ARG A 112 20.96 -1.68 9.79
C ARG A 112 20.75 -3.19 9.93
N ARG A 113 19.51 -3.63 10.17
CA ARG A 113 19.16 -5.06 10.19
C ARG A 113 17.89 -5.37 9.40
N LYS A 114 17.83 -6.55 8.78
CA LYS A 114 16.63 -7.00 8.06
C LYS A 114 15.51 -7.35 9.05
N SER A 115 14.29 -6.91 8.76
CA SER A 115 13.09 -7.31 9.50
C SER A 115 12.71 -8.74 9.12
N PRO A 116 12.30 -9.60 10.09
CA PRO A 116 11.80 -10.92 9.77
C PRO A 116 10.41 -10.89 9.12
N LYS A 117 9.65 -9.79 9.27
CA LYS A 117 8.35 -9.64 8.60
C LYS A 117 8.57 -9.29 7.13
N ARG A 118 8.07 -10.14 6.23
CA ARG A 118 7.91 -9.85 4.81
C ARG A 118 6.52 -9.28 4.55
N GLY A 119 6.44 -8.17 3.81
CA GLY A 119 5.16 -7.61 3.36
C GLY A 119 4.56 -8.41 2.21
N SER A 120 3.25 -8.32 2.04
CA SER A 120 2.51 -8.97 0.95
C SER A 120 1.33 -8.13 0.51
N ILE A 121 0.72 -8.47 -0.64
CA ILE A 121 -0.50 -7.80 -1.13
C ILE A 121 -1.62 -7.78 -0.07
N TYR A 122 -1.69 -8.79 0.80
CA TYR A 122 -2.67 -8.87 1.88
C TYR A 122 -2.53 -7.76 2.94
N ASP A 123 -1.39 -7.07 3.03
CA ASP A 123 -1.23 -5.89 3.88
C ASP A 123 -2.10 -4.70 3.38
N ALA A 124 -2.63 -4.75 2.15
CA ALA A 124 -3.57 -3.77 1.62
C ALA A 124 -5.02 -3.98 2.08
N ALA A 125 -5.38 -5.17 2.60
CA ALA A 125 -6.77 -5.57 2.86
C ALA A 125 -7.59 -4.55 3.66
N ALA A 126 -7.00 -4.01 4.73
CA ALA A 126 -7.68 -3.07 5.61
C ALA A 126 -7.94 -1.70 4.95
N GLU A 127 -7.03 -1.26 4.07
CA GLU A 127 -7.18 0.01 3.35
C GLU A 127 -8.15 -0.14 2.17
N LEU A 128 -8.06 -1.25 1.41
CA LEU A 128 -9.00 -1.55 0.32
C LEU A 128 -10.44 -1.68 0.81
N TYR A 129 -10.66 -2.30 1.97
CA TYR A 129 -11.98 -2.38 2.56
C TYR A 129 -12.61 -1.00 2.80
N ARG A 130 -11.81 0.03 3.09
CA ARG A 130 -12.31 1.39 3.37
C ARG A 130 -12.79 2.14 2.14
N ILE A 131 -12.39 1.71 0.94
CA ILE A 131 -12.79 2.33 -0.34
C ILE A 131 -13.45 1.31 -1.27
N LYS A 132 -13.94 0.19 -0.73
CA LYS A 132 -14.36 -0.97 -1.53
C LYS A 132 -15.38 -0.65 -2.62
N TYR A 133 -16.27 0.31 -2.38
CA TYR A 133 -17.34 0.76 -3.28
C TYR A 133 -16.85 1.70 -4.41
N THR A 134 -15.53 1.93 -4.49
CA THR A 134 -14.90 2.61 -5.63
C THR A 134 -14.23 1.63 -6.58
N LEU A 135 -14.01 0.38 -6.15
CA LEU A 135 -13.10 -0.56 -6.82
C LEU A 135 -13.71 -1.25 -8.05
N ASP A 136 -15.02 -1.19 -8.19
CA ASP A 136 -15.80 -1.63 -9.36
C ASP A 136 -16.03 -0.49 -10.38
N ASN A 137 -15.59 0.73 -10.07
CA ASN A 137 -15.66 1.83 -11.02
C ASN A 137 -14.65 1.60 -12.16
N PRO A 138 -15.06 1.69 -13.45
CA PRO A 138 -14.17 1.45 -14.58
C PRO A 138 -13.02 2.46 -14.72
N ARG A 139 -13.10 3.58 -14.01
CA ARG A 139 -12.05 4.62 -13.95
C ARG A 139 -11.12 4.46 -12.74
N MET A 140 -11.39 3.51 -11.85
CA MET A 140 -10.55 3.24 -10.68
C MET A 140 -9.48 2.22 -11.03
N CYS A 141 -8.23 2.56 -10.75
CA CYS A 141 -7.10 1.65 -10.80
C CYS A 141 -6.40 1.64 -9.45
N LEU A 142 -6.03 0.45 -8.96
CA LEU A 142 -5.13 0.30 -7.83
C LEU A 142 -3.77 -0.16 -8.35
N CYS A 143 -2.70 0.49 -7.88
CA CYS A 143 -1.33 0.03 -8.09
C CYS A 143 -0.71 -0.38 -6.75
N LEU A 144 -0.46 -1.67 -6.54
CA LEU A 144 0.30 -2.16 -5.40
C LEU A 144 1.79 -2.14 -5.74
N CYS A 145 2.55 -1.23 -5.11
CA CYS A 145 4.00 -1.15 -5.29
C CYS A 145 4.71 -1.91 -4.19
N LEU A 146 5.26 -3.09 -4.49
CA LEU A 146 6.05 -3.87 -3.54
C LEU A 146 7.49 -3.37 -3.54
N LEU A 147 7.95 -2.90 -2.38
CA LEU A 147 9.21 -2.19 -2.23
C LEU A 147 10.17 -2.90 -1.27
N GLU A 148 11.46 -2.73 -1.52
CA GLU A 148 12.44 -2.74 -0.44
C GLU A 148 12.54 -1.34 0.18
N VAL A 149 12.52 -1.28 1.51
CA VAL A 149 12.61 -0.01 2.25
C VAL A 149 13.57 -0.09 3.43
N GLU A 150 14.18 1.03 3.75
CA GLU A 150 14.88 1.31 4.99
C GLU A 150 13.99 2.17 5.88
N GLU A 151 13.61 1.64 7.04
CA GLU A 151 12.76 2.34 8.00
C GLU A 151 13.57 2.66 9.26
N THR A 152 13.71 3.95 9.52
CA THR A 152 14.38 4.46 10.72
C THR A 152 13.32 4.84 11.75
N ARG A 153 13.51 4.43 13.01
CA ARG A 153 12.54 4.67 14.09
C ARG A 153 13.21 5.26 15.31
N TYR A 154 12.47 6.01 16.10
CA TYR A 154 12.96 6.52 17.37
C TYR A 154 12.80 5.48 18.48
N LEU A 155 13.78 5.39 19.39
CA LEU A 155 13.66 4.66 20.65
C LEU A 155 12.83 5.46 21.66
N ASN A 156 11.54 5.63 21.36
CA ASN A 156 10.58 6.35 22.20
C ASN A 156 9.29 5.58 22.46
N GLY A 157 9.34 4.27 22.29
CA GLY A 157 8.25 3.36 22.63
C GLY A 157 8.09 3.16 24.14
N TRP A 158 6.93 2.63 24.53
CA TRP A 158 6.55 2.38 25.93
C TRP A 158 7.13 1.09 26.52
N SER A 159 7.78 0.22 25.71
CA SER A 159 8.43 -0.98 26.22
C SER A 159 9.77 -0.69 26.89
N ARG A 160 10.29 -1.63 27.67
CA ARG A 160 11.60 -1.52 28.35
C ARG A 160 12.75 -1.18 27.39
N ASP A 161 12.73 -1.73 26.18
CA ASP A 161 13.72 -1.46 25.12
C ASP A 161 13.36 -0.23 24.25
N LYS A 162 12.31 0.51 24.62
CA LYS A 162 11.74 1.67 23.92
C LYS A 162 11.30 1.39 22.46
N LYS A 163 11.04 0.14 22.05
CA LYS A 163 10.66 -0.21 20.66
C LYS A 163 9.17 -0.31 20.40
N ARG A 164 8.37 -0.87 21.33
CA ARG A 164 6.92 -1.06 21.15
C ARG A 164 6.21 0.28 21.24
N GLY A 165 5.36 0.58 20.25
CA GLY A 165 4.69 1.89 20.17
C GLY A 165 5.61 3.05 19.77
N SER A 166 6.86 2.77 19.38
CA SER A 166 7.77 3.80 18.85
C SER A 166 7.15 4.57 17.70
N SER A 167 7.62 5.78 17.49
CA SER A 167 7.32 6.57 16.30
C SER A 167 8.32 6.28 15.17
N ARG A 168 7.86 6.42 13.93
CA ARG A 168 8.72 6.32 12.75
C ARG A 168 9.39 7.68 12.54
N CYS A 169 10.70 7.67 12.30
CA CYS A 169 11.42 8.82 11.77
C CYS A 169 11.11 8.87 10.27
N ASP A 170 11.83 8.08 9.48
CA ASP A 170 11.70 8.06 8.02
C ASP A 170 11.43 6.64 7.48
N ARG A 171 10.98 6.57 6.23
CA ARG A 171 10.97 5.37 5.39
C ARG A 171 11.49 5.74 4.00
N VAL A 172 12.68 5.24 3.69
CA VAL A 172 13.34 5.47 2.40
C VAL A 172 13.20 4.21 1.55
N PRO A 173 12.59 4.27 0.36
CA PRO A 173 12.60 3.15 -0.57
C PRO A 173 13.99 2.96 -1.20
N THR A 174 14.41 1.71 -1.35
CA THR A 174 15.72 1.36 -1.96
C THR A 174 15.57 0.56 -3.25
N SER A 175 14.47 -0.16 -3.42
CA SER A 175 14.17 -0.93 -4.64
C SER A 175 12.68 -1.04 -4.86
N LEU A 176 12.28 -1.02 -6.14
CA LEU A 176 10.95 -1.39 -6.60
C LEU A 176 11.00 -2.84 -7.10
N ASN A 177 10.41 -3.73 -6.32
CA ASN A 177 10.45 -5.16 -6.58
C ASN A 177 9.38 -5.57 -7.59
N GLU A 178 8.17 -5.01 -7.43
CA GLU A 178 7.01 -5.35 -8.25
C GLU A 178 5.98 -4.21 -8.26
N GLU A 179 5.27 -4.09 -9.39
CA GLU A 179 4.11 -3.22 -9.55
C GLU A 179 2.93 -4.07 -10.04
N ILE A 180 1.86 -4.13 -9.25
CA ILE A 180 0.67 -4.89 -9.59
C ILE A 180 -0.46 -3.90 -9.82
N TYR A 181 -0.98 -3.86 -11.05
CA TYR A 181 -2.10 -3.01 -11.43
C TYR A 181 -3.39 -3.82 -11.40
N LEU A 182 -4.37 -3.36 -10.62
CA LEU A 182 -5.75 -3.85 -10.63
C LEU A 182 -6.60 -2.78 -11.29
N ARG A 183 -7.08 -3.06 -12.50
CA ARG A 183 -7.79 -2.13 -13.39
C ARG A 183 -9.27 -2.48 -13.53
N CYS A 184 -9.63 -3.72 -13.23
CA CYS A 184 -11.01 -4.17 -13.21
C CYS A 184 -11.28 -5.09 -12.00
N PRO A 185 -12.56 -5.38 -11.69
CA PRO A 185 -12.91 -6.33 -10.65
C PRO A 185 -12.17 -7.68 -10.76
N ASP A 186 -12.05 -8.28 -11.94
CA ASP A 186 -11.43 -9.62 -12.08
C ASP A 186 -9.95 -9.65 -11.67
N ASP A 187 -9.22 -8.53 -11.75
CA ASP A 187 -7.82 -8.46 -11.33
C ASP A 187 -7.65 -8.75 -9.82
N TYR A 188 -8.68 -8.50 -9.00
CA TYR A 188 -8.64 -8.78 -7.57
C TYR A 188 -8.62 -10.28 -7.25
N ARG A 189 -8.79 -11.17 -8.25
CA ARG A 189 -8.53 -12.61 -8.11
C ARG A 189 -7.12 -12.93 -7.63
N ILE A 190 -6.15 -12.01 -7.80
CA ILE A 190 -4.79 -12.17 -7.27
C ILE A 190 -4.76 -12.41 -5.74
N PHE A 191 -5.82 -12.01 -5.02
CA PHE A 191 -5.94 -12.28 -3.59
C PHE A 191 -6.37 -13.72 -3.26
N ILE A 192 -6.78 -14.52 -4.24
CA ILE A 192 -7.18 -15.91 -4.02
C ILE A 192 -5.91 -16.78 -3.94
N PRO A 193 -5.63 -17.43 -2.79
CA PRO A 193 -4.51 -18.33 -2.68
C PRO A 193 -4.77 -19.64 -3.44
N GLU A 194 -3.69 -20.26 -3.90
CA GLU A 194 -3.74 -21.62 -4.45
C GLU A 194 -4.07 -22.66 -3.37
N GLY A 195 -4.55 -23.83 -3.80
CA GLY A 195 -4.81 -24.97 -2.91
C GLY A 195 -6.09 -24.85 -2.07
N LEU A 196 -7.06 -24.06 -2.52
CA LEU A 196 -8.42 -24.08 -1.99
C LEU A 196 -9.24 -25.19 -2.66
N ASP A 197 -10.11 -25.82 -1.87
CA ASP A 197 -11.15 -26.71 -2.38
C ASP A 197 -12.21 -25.91 -3.17
N ALA A 198 -13.05 -26.60 -3.94
CA ALA A 198 -14.12 -25.98 -4.73
C ALA A 198 -15.06 -25.11 -3.86
N GLU A 199 -15.32 -25.57 -2.64
CA GLU A 199 -15.97 -24.80 -1.59
C GLU A 199 -15.03 -24.68 -0.39
N PHE A 200 -14.94 -23.49 0.21
CA PHE A 200 -14.01 -23.23 1.30
C PHE A 200 -14.56 -22.24 2.32
N THR A 201 -14.04 -22.31 3.54
CA THR A 201 -14.36 -21.34 4.60
C THR A 201 -13.28 -20.26 4.72
N SER A 202 -13.57 -19.19 5.45
CA SER A 202 -12.54 -18.19 5.79
C SER A 202 -11.33 -18.77 6.53
N THR A 203 -11.51 -19.89 7.25
CA THR A 203 -10.43 -20.60 7.94
C THR A 203 -9.51 -21.30 6.94
N ALA A 204 -10.08 -22.00 5.96
CA ALA A 204 -9.32 -22.62 4.87
C ALA A 204 -8.55 -21.57 4.07
N PHE A 205 -9.21 -20.46 3.71
CA PHE A 205 -8.57 -19.32 3.05
C PHE A 205 -7.40 -18.75 3.86
N SER A 206 -7.60 -18.53 5.17
CA SER A 206 -6.57 -18.01 6.07
C SER A 206 -5.34 -18.91 6.12
N LYS A 207 -5.54 -20.24 6.11
CA LYS A 207 -4.47 -21.23 6.14
C LYS A 207 -3.71 -21.27 4.82
N ALA A 208 -4.43 -21.31 3.69
CA ALA A 208 -3.84 -21.33 2.35
C ALA A 208 -3.01 -20.07 2.07
N ALA A 209 -3.57 -18.88 2.38
CA ALA A 209 -2.88 -17.61 2.21
C ALA A 209 -1.82 -17.31 3.30
N ARG A 210 -1.76 -18.11 4.37
CA ARG A 210 -0.88 -17.90 5.55
C ARG A 210 -1.05 -16.50 6.17
N ILE A 211 -2.29 -16.05 6.29
CA ILE A 211 -2.67 -14.76 6.88
C ILE A 211 -3.50 -14.96 8.14
N ARG A 212 -3.77 -13.86 8.86
CA ARG A 212 -4.69 -13.88 10.01
C ARG A 212 -6.13 -14.04 9.53
N LEU A 213 -6.95 -14.74 10.31
CA LEU A 213 -8.37 -14.97 9.99
C LEU A 213 -9.13 -13.66 9.70
N ARG A 214 -8.89 -12.61 10.49
CA ARG A 214 -9.52 -11.30 10.27
C ARG A 214 -9.17 -10.72 8.89
N THR A 215 -7.92 -10.87 8.44
CA THR A 215 -7.49 -10.44 7.11
C THR A 215 -8.18 -11.26 6.03
N ALA A 216 -8.26 -12.59 6.19
CA ALA A 216 -9.00 -13.46 5.26
C ALA A 216 -10.47 -13.06 5.15
N GLN A 217 -11.14 -12.76 6.27
CA GLN A 217 -12.53 -12.30 6.28
C GLN A 217 -12.71 -10.95 5.59
N THR A 218 -11.78 -10.00 5.81
CA THR A 218 -11.78 -8.71 5.10
C THR A 218 -11.63 -8.89 3.59
N ILE A 219 -10.70 -9.75 3.15
CA ILE A 219 -10.50 -10.06 1.73
C ILE A 219 -11.72 -10.76 1.16
N LEU A 220 -12.30 -11.75 1.82
CA LEU A 220 -13.51 -12.41 1.32
C LEU A 220 -14.70 -11.45 1.24
N ASN A 221 -14.80 -10.48 2.14
CA ASN A 221 -15.80 -9.41 2.00
C ASN A 221 -15.58 -8.57 0.75
N LEU A 222 -14.32 -8.19 0.47
CA LEU A 222 -13.93 -7.46 -0.72
C LEU A 222 -14.24 -8.24 -2.00
N LEU A 223 -13.81 -9.49 -2.08
CA LEU A 223 -14.02 -10.36 -3.23
C LEU A 223 -15.50 -10.68 -3.44
N SER A 224 -16.29 -10.76 -2.37
CA SER A 224 -17.76 -10.91 -2.49
C SER A 224 -18.41 -9.64 -3.06
N TYR A 225 -17.94 -8.45 -2.64
CA TYR A 225 -18.43 -7.18 -3.17
C TYR A 225 -18.14 -7.05 -4.67
N LEU A 226 -16.94 -7.47 -5.09
CA LEU A 226 -16.51 -7.46 -6.49
C LEU A 226 -17.03 -8.65 -7.31
N GLU A 227 -17.95 -9.45 -6.75
CA GLU A 227 -18.55 -10.60 -7.42
C GLU A 227 -17.56 -11.67 -7.92
N ILE A 228 -16.41 -11.80 -7.26
CA ILE A 228 -15.39 -12.82 -7.58
C ILE A 228 -15.63 -14.11 -6.81
N VAL A 229 -16.14 -13.98 -5.58
CA VAL A 229 -16.58 -15.12 -4.77
C VAL A 229 -18.02 -14.92 -4.34
N GLU A 230 -18.72 -16.02 -4.14
CA GLU A 230 -20.09 -16.02 -3.63
C GLU A 230 -20.19 -16.82 -2.33
N LYS A 231 -21.23 -16.55 -1.55
CA LYS A 231 -21.54 -17.29 -0.33
C LYS A 231 -22.52 -18.40 -0.69
N THR A 232 -22.10 -19.65 -0.62
CA THR A 232 -22.93 -20.81 -1.02
C THR A 232 -23.70 -21.43 0.15
N GLY A 233 -23.31 -21.12 1.39
CA GLY A 233 -24.01 -21.63 2.56
C GLY A 233 -23.29 -21.38 3.87
N ARG A 234 -23.56 -22.23 4.85
CA ARG A 234 -22.91 -22.21 6.16
C ARG A 234 -22.54 -23.62 6.60
N GLU A 235 -21.33 -23.75 7.13
CA GLU A 235 -20.87 -24.95 7.81
C GLU A 235 -20.69 -24.59 9.29
N SER A 236 -21.59 -25.09 10.15
CA SER A 236 -21.69 -24.67 11.54
C SER A 236 -21.83 -23.14 11.66
N ARG A 237 -20.86 -22.43 12.25
CA ARG A 237 -20.84 -20.96 12.37
C ARG A 237 -20.13 -20.26 11.21
N SER A 238 -19.44 -21.00 10.35
CA SER A 238 -18.64 -20.47 9.24
C SER A 238 -19.47 -20.26 7.99
N ILE A 239 -19.18 -19.20 7.24
CA ILE A 239 -19.72 -19.01 5.88
C ILE A 239 -18.87 -19.85 4.93
N VAL A 240 -19.54 -20.55 4.02
CA VAL A 240 -18.91 -21.30 2.92
C VAL A 240 -18.93 -20.41 1.67
N TYR A 241 -17.80 -20.37 0.99
CA TYR A 241 -17.57 -19.58 -0.21
C TYR A 241 -17.20 -20.47 -1.39
N ARG A 242 -17.51 -19.99 -2.58
CA ARG A 242 -17.07 -20.55 -3.87
C ARG A 242 -16.54 -19.44 -4.76
N ILE A 243 -15.53 -19.74 -5.57
CA ILE A 243 -15.03 -18.82 -6.60
C ILE A 243 -16.01 -18.85 -7.78
N LYS A 244 -16.53 -17.70 -8.20
CA LYS A 244 -17.36 -17.58 -9.41
C LYS A 244 -16.49 -17.78 -10.65
N ASP A 245 -17.00 -18.34 -11.74
CA ASP A 245 -16.24 -18.42 -12.98
C ASP A 245 -15.87 -17.03 -13.51
N LYS A 246 -14.80 -16.95 -14.32
CA LYS A 246 -14.45 -15.68 -14.99
C LYS A 246 -15.58 -15.30 -15.95
N THR A 247 -16.02 -14.05 -15.87
CA THR A 247 -16.98 -13.47 -16.82
C THR A 247 -16.25 -13.00 -18.06
#